data_AF-A0A7Y4QY30-F1
#
_entry.id   AF-A0A7Y4QY30-F1
#
_cell.length_a   1.000
_cell.length_b   1.000
_cell.length_c   1.000
_cell.angle_alpha   90.00
_cell.angle_beta   90.00
_cell.angle_gamma   90.00
#
_symmetry.space_group_name_H-M   'P 1'
#
loop_
_entity.id
_entity.type
_entity.pdbx_description
1 polymer ?
#
loop_
_entity_poly.entity_id
_entity_poly.type
_entity_poly.pdbx_seq_one_letter_code
_entity_poly.pdbx_strand_id
1 'polypeptide(L)'
;MKIRTHQFHKFWLKVTAVVVGSFGPIFFLGTMTSTKEPARLTLDLLSWPIDGITTYQSPDTRFLSALTGGFLLGWGVMIWCLSRWVYDLAPEAVRKSVLIGILCWFFLDSAGSIASSNPSNALFNVIVLVIAVGPLWVRVRPSKL
;
A
#
# COMPACT_ATOMS: atom_id res chain seq x y z
N MET A 1 26.14 8.82 -3.99
CA MET A 1 24.79 8.30 -4.34
C MET A 1 24.31 7.35 -3.24
N LYS A 2 23.67 7.86 -2.19
CA LYS A 2 23.23 7.08 -0.99
C LYS A 2 22.06 6.12 -1.26
N ILE A 3 21.32 6.31 -2.35
CA ILE A 3 20.08 5.58 -2.64
C ILE A 3 20.24 4.12 -3.06
N ARG A 4 21.43 3.70 -3.54
CA ARG A 4 21.66 2.33 -4.05
C ARG A 4 22.24 1.36 -3.02
N THR A 5 22.40 1.80 -1.78
CA THR A 5 23.06 0.98 -0.77
C THR A 5 22.14 -0.12 -0.28
N HIS A 6 22.74 -1.26 0.08
CA HIS A 6 22.02 -2.41 0.62
C HIS A 6 21.17 -2.03 1.84
N GLN A 7 21.73 -1.28 2.77
CA GLN A 7 21.06 -0.81 3.98
C GLN A 7 19.87 0.12 3.68
N PHE A 8 20.02 1.05 2.72
CA PHE A 8 18.96 1.99 2.38
C PHE A 8 17.75 1.29 1.74
N HIS A 9 18.00 0.35 0.83
CA HIS A 9 16.93 -0.49 0.26
C HIS A 9 16.24 -1.34 1.33
N LYS A 10 16.99 -1.98 2.23
CA LYS A 10 16.41 -2.78 3.33
C LYS A 10 15.52 -1.93 4.24
N PHE A 11 15.99 -0.73 4.59
CA PHE A 11 15.22 0.26 5.33
C PHE A 11 13.95 0.65 4.57
N TRP A 12 14.07 0.95 3.27
CA TRP A 12 12.92 1.37 2.48
C TRP A 12 11.86 0.29 2.34
N LEU A 13 12.23 -1.00 2.26
CA LEU A 13 11.24 -2.08 2.30
C LEU A 13 10.38 -2.06 3.57
N LYS A 14 10.93 -1.59 4.71
CA LYS A 14 10.14 -1.39 5.93
C LYS A 14 9.21 -0.19 5.81
N VAL A 15 9.67 0.89 5.17
CA VAL A 15 8.82 2.05 4.83
C VAL A 15 7.66 1.59 3.95
N THR A 16 7.94 0.85 2.88
CA THR A 16 6.94 0.23 2.00
C THR A 16 5.94 -0.62 2.79
N ALA A 17 6.44 -1.49 3.68
CA ALA A 17 5.59 -2.34 4.53
C ALA A 17 4.63 -1.52 5.41
N VAL A 18 5.10 -0.42 6.02
CA VAL A 18 4.27 0.46 6.85
C VAL A 18 3.28 1.26 6.01
N VAL A 19 3.71 1.78 4.85
CA VAL A 19 2.84 2.51 3.93
C VAL A 19 1.68 1.63 3.49
N VAL A 20 1.93 0.39 3.08
CA VAL A 20 0.89 -0.56 2.66
C VAL A 20 0.06 -1.04 3.85
N GLY A 21 0.73 -1.51 4.91
CA GLY A 21 0.08 -2.18 6.04
C GLY A 21 -0.74 -1.26 6.93
N SER A 22 -0.43 0.04 7.00
CA SER A 22 -1.13 0.98 7.90
C SER A 22 -2.58 1.24 7.50
N PHE A 23 -2.92 1.13 6.21
CA PHE A 23 -4.31 1.18 5.74
C PHE A 23 -5.13 -0.02 6.22
N GLY A 24 -4.48 -1.15 6.53
CA GLY A 24 -5.14 -2.37 6.99
C GLY A 24 -6.04 -2.14 8.23
N PRO A 25 -5.47 -1.69 9.37
CA PRO A 25 -6.25 -1.36 10.56
C PRO A 25 -7.33 -0.30 10.31
N ILE A 26 -7.06 0.70 9.47
CA ILE A 26 -8.04 1.76 9.13
C ILE A 26 -9.29 1.12 8.50
N PHE A 27 -9.12 0.31 7.45
CA PHE A 27 -10.23 -0.33 6.76
C PHE A 27 -10.88 -1.45 7.59
N PHE A 28 -10.11 -2.16 8.42
CA PHE A 28 -10.69 -3.15 9.35
C PHE A 28 -11.64 -2.50 10.36
N LEU A 29 -11.27 -1.35 10.94
CA LEU A 29 -12.16 -0.60 11.83
C LEU A 29 -13.40 -0.03 11.10
N GLY A 30 -13.32 0.13 9.78
CA GLY A 30 -14.44 0.41 8.87
C GLY A 30 -15.61 -0.56 8.96
N THR A 31 -15.37 -1.78 9.44
CA THR A 31 -16.39 -2.84 9.51
C THR A 31 -17.44 -2.60 10.60
N MET A 32 -17.07 -1.85 11.65
CA MET A 32 -17.89 -1.62 12.83
C MET A 32 -18.52 -0.23 12.76
N THR A 33 -19.81 -0.12 13.09
CA THR A 33 -20.55 1.14 13.03
C THR A 33 -19.96 2.25 13.91
N SER A 34 -19.38 1.89 15.06
CA SER A 34 -18.78 2.82 16.02
C SER A 34 -17.41 3.36 15.61
N THR A 35 -16.67 2.65 14.74
CA THR A 35 -15.27 3.00 14.39
C THR A 35 -15.06 3.23 12.89
N LYS A 36 -16.15 3.34 12.11
CA LYS A 36 -16.07 3.44 10.65
C LYS A 36 -15.54 4.76 10.11
N GLU A 37 -15.59 5.85 10.89
CA GLU A 37 -15.35 7.20 10.39
C GLU A 37 -13.95 7.40 9.75
N PRO A 38 -12.84 6.87 10.31
CA PRO A 38 -11.55 6.97 9.64
C PRO A 38 -11.53 6.31 8.26
N ALA A 39 -12.15 5.14 8.11
CA ALA A 39 -12.25 4.45 6.82
C ALA A 39 -13.15 5.20 5.84
N ARG A 40 -14.31 5.70 6.33
CA ARG A 40 -15.24 6.52 5.55
C ARG A 40 -14.56 7.78 5.02
N LEU A 41 -13.90 8.55 5.89
CA LEU A 41 -13.17 9.76 5.53
C LEU A 41 -12.03 9.47 4.55
N THR A 42 -11.34 8.34 4.71
CA THR A 42 -10.31 7.92 3.76
C THR A 42 -10.92 7.73 2.37
N LEU A 43 -12.00 6.96 2.24
CA LEU A 43 -12.67 6.79 0.94
C LEU A 43 -13.23 8.09 0.37
N ASP A 44 -13.73 8.99 1.22
CA ASP A 44 -14.22 10.32 0.82
C ASP A 44 -13.10 11.19 0.24
N LEU A 45 -11.93 11.18 0.89
CA LEU A 45 -10.72 11.84 0.39
C LEU A 45 -10.28 11.25 -0.96
N LEU A 46 -10.24 9.93 -1.06
CA LEU A 46 -9.82 9.25 -2.29
C LEU A 46 -10.81 9.46 -3.44
N SER A 47 -12.09 9.66 -3.12
CA SER A 47 -13.19 9.97 -4.05
C SER A 47 -13.38 11.47 -4.30
N TRP A 48 -12.36 12.28 -3.94
CA TRP A 48 -12.34 13.76 -3.96
C TRP A 48 -13.38 14.43 -4.89
N PRO A 49 -14.11 15.44 -4.39
CA PRO A 49 -13.90 16.20 -3.15
C PRO A 49 -14.41 15.53 -1.87
N ILE A 50 -13.92 15.98 -0.72
CA ILE A 50 -14.44 15.56 0.59
C ILE A 50 -15.80 16.24 0.81
N ASP A 51 -16.88 15.60 0.41
CA ASP A 51 -18.25 16.15 0.45
C ASP A 51 -19.20 15.39 1.38
N GLY A 52 -18.76 14.27 1.96
CA GLY A 52 -19.56 13.46 2.87
C GLY A 52 -20.53 12.50 2.18
N ILE A 53 -20.53 12.43 0.85
CA ILE A 53 -21.41 11.52 0.10
C ILE A 53 -20.98 10.06 0.31
N THR A 54 -19.70 9.80 0.56
CA THR A 54 -19.18 8.46 0.82
C THR A 54 -19.78 7.88 2.12
N THR A 55 -20.56 6.80 1.99
CA THR A 55 -21.20 6.14 3.14
C THR A 55 -20.75 4.70 3.33
N TYR A 56 -20.74 4.26 4.60
CA TYR A 56 -20.48 2.88 5.01
C TYR A 56 -21.77 2.17 5.48
N GLN A 57 -22.93 2.60 4.95
CA GLN A 57 -24.23 2.08 5.39
C GLN A 57 -24.52 0.69 4.81
N SER A 58 -24.03 0.37 3.61
CA SER A 58 -24.21 -0.96 3.03
C SER A 58 -23.41 -2.02 3.80
N PRO A 59 -24.01 -3.18 4.16
CA PRO A 59 -23.27 -4.33 4.67
C PRO A 59 -22.15 -4.79 3.74
N ASP A 60 -22.34 -4.70 2.41
CA ASP A 60 -21.34 -5.11 1.43
C ASP A 60 -20.10 -4.21 1.49
N THR A 61 -20.28 -2.89 1.65
CA THR A 61 -19.17 -1.95 1.83
C THR A 61 -18.36 -2.28 3.08
N ARG A 62 -19.04 -2.61 4.19
CA ARG A 62 -18.37 -3.01 5.44
C ARG A 62 -17.63 -4.33 5.26
N PHE A 63 -18.23 -5.30 4.57
CA PHE A 63 -17.59 -6.59 4.29
C PHE A 63 -16.36 -6.43 3.40
N LEU A 64 -16.45 -5.67 2.31
CA LEU A 64 -15.31 -5.34 1.45
C LEU A 64 -14.21 -4.60 2.23
N SER A 65 -14.58 -3.68 3.14
CA SER A 65 -13.61 -3.02 4.02
C SER A 65 -12.87 -3.99 4.95
N ALA A 66 -13.54 -5.06 5.42
CA ALA A 66 -12.90 -6.13 6.19
C ALA A 66 -11.84 -6.85 5.36
N LEU A 67 -12.20 -7.23 4.12
CA LEU A 67 -11.31 -7.92 3.18
C LEU A 67 -10.10 -7.04 2.83
N THR A 68 -10.34 -5.79 2.45
CA THR A 68 -9.30 -4.79 2.17
C THR A 68 -8.37 -4.62 3.36
N GLY A 69 -8.92 -4.49 4.57
CA GLY A 69 -8.15 -4.38 5.81
C GLY A 69 -7.21 -5.56 6.04
N GLY A 70 -7.74 -6.78 5.90
CA GLY A 70 -6.98 -8.01 6.07
C GLY A 70 -5.87 -8.19 5.02
N PHE A 71 -6.18 -7.97 3.74
CA PHE A 71 -5.21 -8.10 2.66
C PHE A 71 -4.08 -7.07 2.78
N LEU A 72 -4.39 -5.81 3.11
CA LEU A 72 -3.37 -4.75 3.22
C LEU A 72 -2.44 -4.97 4.41
N LEU A 73 -2.99 -5.30 5.60
CA LEU A 73 -2.15 -5.61 6.76
C LEU A 73 -1.29 -6.85 6.49
N GLY A 74 -1.88 -7.92 5.96
CA GLY A 74 -1.16 -9.14 5.60
C GLY A 74 -0.05 -8.88 4.59
N TRP A 75 -0.32 -8.09 3.55
CA TRP A 75 0.69 -7.72 2.55
C TRP A 75 1.82 -6.87 3.16
N GLY A 76 1.50 -5.88 3.99
CA GLY A 76 2.48 -5.08 4.72
C GLY A 76 3.39 -5.94 5.61
N VAL A 77 2.80 -6.85 6.40
CA VAL A 77 3.57 -7.81 7.24
C VAL A 77 4.44 -8.73 6.39
N MET A 78 3.94 -9.23 5.26
CA MET A 78 4.73 -10.05 4.34
C MET A 78 5.95 -9.27 3.81
N ILE A 79 5.78 -8.02 3.38
CA ILE A 79 6.90 -7.17 2.93
C ILE A 79 7.90 -6.96 4.08
N TRP A 80 7.42 -6.75 5.30
CA TRP A 80 8.28 -6.61 6.48
C TRP A 80 9.12 -7.87 6.73
N CYS A 81 8.50 -9.05 6.68
CA CYS A 81 9.16 -10.35 6.80
C CYS A 81 10.21 -10.56 5.69
N LEU A 82 9.89 -10.20 4.45
CA LEU A 82 10.85 -10.25 3.35
C LEU A 82 12.05 -9.33 3.60
N SER A 83 11.83 -8.10 4.07
CA SER A 83 12.91 -7.18 4.48
C SER A 83 13.76 -7.77 5.61
N ARG A 84 13.14 -8.36 6.63
CA ARG A 84 13.83 -8.82 7.84
C ARG A 84 14.57 -10.14 7.64
N TRP A 85 13.97 -11.10 6.96
CA TRP A 85 14.43 -12.49 6.94
C TRP A 85 15.06 -12.92 5.62
N VAL A 86 14.64 -12.34 4.49
CA VAL A 86 15.03 -12.82 3.15
C VAL A 86 15.98 -11.87 2.44
N TYR A 87 15.88 -10.57 2.72
CA TYR A 87 16.57 -9.54 1.96
C TYR A 87 18.10 -9.69 1.96
N ASP A 88 18.72 -10.07 3.08
CA ASP A 88 20.18 -10.24 3.15
C ASP A 88 20.66 -11.45 2.32
N LEU A 89 19.79 -12.43 2.09
CA LEU A 89 20.08 -13.63 1.29
C LEU A 89 19.84 -13.39 -0.20
N ALA A 90 18.81 -12.61 -0.55
CA ALA A 90 18.37 -12.41 -1.93
C ALA A 90 17.83 -10.99 -2.19
N PRO A 91 18.68 -9.95 -2.13
CA PRO A 91 18.22 -8.56 -2.10
C PRO A 91 17.51 -8.12 -3.39
N GLU A 92 18.02 -8.53 -4.55
CA GLU A 92 17.39 -8.20 -5.85
C GLU A 92 16.10 -8.97 -6.09
N ALA A 93 16.00 -10.22 -5.62
CA ALA A 93 14.77 -10.99 -5.74
C ALA A 93 13.66 -10.34 -4.90
N VAL A 94 13.95 -10.03 -3.63
CA VAL A 94 13.02 -9.31 -2.75
C VAL A 94 12.64 -7.95 -3.32
N ARG A 95 13.61 -7.15 -3.78
CA ARG A 95 13.35 -5.84 -4.40
C ARG A 95 12.38 -5.96 -5.58
N LYS A 96 12.65 -6.88 -6.51
CA LYS A 96 11.82 -7.08 -7.71
C LYS A 96 10.43 -7.57 -7.35
N SER A 97 10.30 -8.53 -6.44
CA SER A 97 8.99 -9.04 -6.02
C SER A 97 8.12 -7.95 -5.43
N VAL A 98 8.68 -7.11 -4.56
CA VAL A 98 7.94 -5.99 -3.96
C VAL A 98 7.61 -4.91 -5.00
N LEU A 99 8.57 -4.53 -5.86
CA LEU A 99 8.35 -3.55 -6.92
C LEU A 99 7.25 -3.99 -7.89
N ILE A 100 7.32 -5.23 -8.39
CA ILE A 100 6.34 -5.77 -9.34
C ILE A 100 4.97 -5.87 -8.67
N GLY A 101 4.90 -6.33 -7.42
CA GLY A 101 3.64 -6.38 -6.67
C GLY A 101 2.98 -5.00 -6.54
N ILE A 102 3.76 -3.96 -6.20
CA ILE A 102 3.25 -2.59 -6.11
C ILE A 102 2.80 -2.06 -7.47
N LEU A 103 3.54 -2.35 -8.54
CA LEU A 103 3.14 -1.98 -9.89
C LEU A 103 1.82 -2.63 -10.30
N CYS A 104 1.65 -3.93 -10.03
CA CYS A 104 0.39 -4.64 -10.29
C CYS A 104 -0.77 -4.03 -9.51
N TRP A 105 -0.57 -3.74 -8.21
CA TRP A 105 -1.57 -3.05 -7.40
C TRP A 105 -1.91 -1.67 -7.98
N PHE A 106 -0.90 -0.85 -8.29
CA PHE A 106 -1.08 0.49 -8.83
C PHE A 106 -1.95 0.48 -10.09
N PHE A 107 -1.62 -0.38 -11.07
CA PHE A 107 -2.39 -0.44 -12.31
C PHE A 107 -3.82 -0.93 -12.10
N LEU A 108 -4.01 -2.01 -11.33
CA LEU A 108 -5.32 -2.60 -11.14
C LEU A 108 -6.24 -1.71 -10.29
N ASP A 109 -5.71 -1.14 -9.21
CA ASP A 109 -6.46 -0.25 -8.31
C ASP A 109 -6.83 1.06 -9.01
N SER A 110 -5.92 1.63 -9.81
CA SER A 110 -6.20 2.85 -10.58
C SER A 110 -7.24 2.61 -11.68
N ALA A 111 -7.16 1.48 -12.38
CA ALA A 111 -8.16 1.10 -13.37
C ALA A 111 -9.53 0.85 -12.72
N GLY A 112 -9.58 0.14 -11.59
CA GLY A 112 -10.80 -0.08 -10.82
C GLY A 112 -11.40 1.22 -10.28
N SER A 113 -10.56 2.17 -9.88
CA SER A 113 -10.98 3.49 -9.41
C SER A 113 -11.67 4.28 -10.52
N ILE A 114 -11.08 4.31 -11.72
CA ILE A 114 -11.68 4.98 -12.89
C ILE A 114 -12.99 4.28 -13.27
N ALA A 115 -13.00 2.95 -13.32
CA ALA A 115 -14.19 2.17 -13.66
C ALA A 115 -15.34 2.31 -12.65
N SER A 116 -15.03 2.63 -11.40
CA SER A 116 -16.01 2.85 -10.32
C SER A 116 -16.40 4.32 -10.12
N SER A 117 -16.03 5.21 -11.06
CA SER A 117 -16.33 6.66 -11.01
C SER A 117 -15.56 7.43 -9.93
N ASN A 118 -14.39 6.94 -9.51
CA ASN A 118 -13.48 7.60 -8.54
C ASN A 118 -12.10 7.89 -9.17
N PRO A 119 -12.02 8.61 -10.31
CA PRO A 119 -10.75 8.82 -11.02
C PRO A 119 -9.70 9.59 -10.20
N SER A 120 -10.12 10.38 -9.21
CA SER A 120 -9.25 11.04 -8.24
C SER A 120 -8.32 10.07 -7.51
N ASN A 121 -8.78 8.85 -7.23
CA ASN A 121 -7.95 7.87 -6.52
C ASN A 121 -6.75 7.41 -7.37
N ALA A 122 -6.84 7.43 -8.70
CA ALA A 122 -5.68 7.14 -9.56
C ALA A 122 -4.54 8.16 -9.33
N LEU A 123 -4.87 9.42 -9.03
CA LEU A 123 -3.87 10.44 -8.65
C LEU A 123 -3.25 10.14 -7.28
N PHE A 124 -4.07 9.80 -6.28
CA PHE A 124 -3.56 9.40 -4.96
C PHE A 124 -2.67 8.14 -5.05
N ASN A 125 -3.02 7.19 -5.92
CA ASN A 125 -2.20 6.02 -6.19
C ASN A 125 -0.81 6.36 -6.74
N VAL A 126 -0.66 7.43 -7.54
CA VAL A 126 0.66 7.91 -7.97
C VAL A 126 1.50 8.37 -6.77
N ILE A 127 0.87 9.07 -5.81
CA ILE A 127 1.55 9.52 -4.59
C ILE A 127 2.01 8.31 -3.76
N VAL A 128 1.10 7.34 -3.55
CA VAL A 128 1.41 6.09 -2.84
C VAL A 128 2.52 5.32 -3.56
N LEU A 129 2.46 5.19 -4.89
CA LEU A 129 3.48 4.52 -5.70
C LEU A 129 4.86 5.14 -5.49
N VAL A 130 4.97 6.46 -5.57
CA VAL A 130 6.26 7.16 -5.41
C VAL A 130 6.85 6.93 -4.02
N ILE A 131 6.02 7.05 -2.98
CA ILE A 131 6.45 6.87 -1.58
C ILE A 131 6.81 5.39 -1.31
N ALA A 132 5.92 4.46 -1.67
CA ALA A 132 6.08 3.05 -1.40
C ALA A 132 7.28 2.46 -2.15
N VAL A 133 7.53 2.89 -3.40
CA VAL A 133 8.64 2.35 -4.19
C VAL A 133 9.98 3.00 -3.87
N GLY A 134 10.06 4.33 -3.75
CA GLY A 134 11.31 5.06 -3.44
C GLY A 134 12.56 4.55 -4.20
N PRO A 135 13.62 4.05 -3.53
CA PRO A 135 14.84 3.55 -4.18
C PRO A 135 14.67 2.21 -4.89
N LEU A 136 13.55 1.50 -4.74
CA LEU A 136 13.39 0.17 -5.31
C LEU A 136 13.32 0.20 -6.85
N TRP A 137 13.15 1.37 -7.48
CA TRP A 137 13.28 1.58 -8.93
C TRP A 137 14.65 1.24 -9.47
N VAL A 138 15.70 1.44 -8.67
CA VAL A 138 17.07 1.19 -9.08
C VAL A 138 17.57 -0.14 -8.54
N ARG A 139 18.55 -0.74 -9.21
CA ARG A 139 19.20 -1.97 -8.72
C ARG A 139 20.03 -1.67 -7.48
N VAL A 140 19.97 -2.55 -6.49
CA VAL A 140 20.83 -2.50 -5.31
C VAL A 140 22.29 -2.65 -5.76
N ARG A 141 23.20 -1.90 -5.13
CA ARG A 141 24.62 -2.13 -5.32
C ARG A 141 25.03 -3.37 -4.50
N PRO A 142 25.83 -4.29 -5.03
CA PRO A 142 26.33 -5.43 -4.27
C PRO A 142 27.03 -4.95 -3.00
N SER A 143 26.76 -5.58 -1.85
CA SER A 143 27.61 -5.40 -0.69
C SER A 143 28.99 -5.94 -1.05
N LYS A 144 30.04 -5.14 -0.87
CA LYS A 144 31.40 -5.69 -0.82
C LYS A 144 31.40 -6.63 0.39
N LEU A 145 31.48 -7.93 0.14
CA LEU A 145 31.87 -8.91 1.16
C LEU A 145 33.28 -8.55 1.65
#